data_AF-A0A0C3KBX4-F1
#
_entry.id   AF-A0A0C3KBX4-F1
#
_cell.length_a   1.000
_cell.length_b   1.000
_cell.length_c   1.000
_cell.angle_alpha   90.00
_cell.angle_beta   90.00
_cell.angle_gamma   90.00
#
_symmetry.space_group_name_H-M   'P 1'
#
loop_
_entity.id
_entity.type
_entity.pdbx_description
1 polymer ?
#
loop_
_entity_poly.entity_id
_entity_poly.type
_entity_poly.pdbx_seq_one_letter_code
_entity_poly.pdbx_strand_id
1 'polypeptide(L)'
;MILFKYIEDKDVFQRFYTTKLSKRLIHVVSASDEAEASMIAKLKEACGFEYTNKLQRMFMDVSVSKSLTENFEEKMAQTHDESELDVTFRVMVLGINFWPLTAPTDKFVIPKDILPTYERFTRYYGQIHQGRKLTWLWNYSKNELRTNYLKEKYILTCSSYQMAVLVQYNDHDTLSLDELLEATGISKEILVQVLGVLVKARILINEEPDQYDLNP
;
A
#
# COMPACT_ATOMS: atom_id res chain seq x y z
N MET A 1 -12.47 -8.92 -27.90
CA MET A 1 -11.45 -8.52 -28.89
C MET A 1 -12.04 -7.90 -30.15
N ILE A 2 -13.26 -8.27 -30.58
CA ILE A 2 -13.90 -7.70 -31.78
C ILE A 2 -13.99 -6.17 -31.70
N LEU A 3 -14.51 -5.61 -30.60
CA LEU A 3 -14.59 -4.15 -30.39
C LEU A 3 -13.22 -3.46 -30.36
N PHE A 4 -12.22 -4.10 -29.76
CA PHE A 4 -10.87 -3.55 -29.64
C PHE A 4 -10.19 -3.36 -31.02
N LYS A 5 -10.57 -4.15 -32.03
CA LYS A 5 -10.05 -3.99 -33.40
C LYS A 5 -10.50 -2.67 -34.06
N TYR A 6 -11.63 -2.12 -33.63
CA TYR A 6 -12.19 -0.87 -34.15
C TYR A 6 -11.72 0.36 -33.37
N ILE A 7 -10.90 0.18 -32.33
CA ILE A 7 -10.29 1.30 -31.61
C ILE A 7 -9.06 1.76 -32.39
N GLU A 8 -9.07 3.01 -32.82
CA GLU A 8 -7.95 3.65 -33.50
C GLU A 8 -6.85 4.03 -32.49
N ASP A 9 -7.22 4.69 -31.38
CA ASP A 9 -6.31 5.15 -30.33
C ASP A 9 -5.93 4.04 -29.32
N LYS A 10 -5.19 3.03 -29.81
CA LYS A 10 -4.79 1.87 -29.01
C LYS A 10 -3.81 2.22 -27.89
N ASP A 11 -3.00 3.25 -28.06
CA ASP A 11 -2.06 3.77 -27.06
C ASP A 11 -2.79 4.41 -25.87
N VAL A 12 -3.86 5.17 -26.14
CA VAL A 12 -4.74 5.74 -25.11
C VAL A 12 -5.40 4.62 -24.31
N PHE A 13 -5.93 3.60 -24.99
CA PHE A 13 -6.47 2.42 -24.32
C PHE A 13 -5.40 1.74 -23.45
N GLN A 14 -4.19 1.55 -23.98
CA GLN A 14 -3.08 0.91 -23.25
C GLN A 14 -2.78 1.65 -21.95
N ARG A 15 -2.70 2.99 -21.99
CA ARG A 15 -2.43 3.83 -20.83
C ARG A 15 -3.50 3.65 -19.75
N PHE A 16 -4.78 3.75 -20.13
CA PHE A 16 -5.87 3.57 -19.18
C PHE A 16 -5.95 2.14 -18.64
N TYR A 17 -5.77 1.14 -19.48
CA TYR A 17 -5.78 -0.26 -19.08
C TYR A 17 -4.64 -0.56 -18.11
N THR A 18 -3.43 -0.07 -18.39
CA THR A 18 -2.24 -0.21 -17.51
C THR A 18 -2.51 0.39 -16.13
N THR A 19 -3.04 1.63 -16.08
CA THR A 19 -3.39 2.27 -14.81
C THR A 19 -4.46 1.47 -14.05
N LYS A 20 -5.50 0.98 -14.72
CA LYS A 20 -6.56 0.19 -14.07
C LYS A 20 -6.05 -1.18 -13.61
N LEU A 21 -5.22 -1.86 -14.39
CA LEU A 21 -4.62 -3.13 -14.01
C LEU A 21 -3.70 -2.96 -12.80
N SER A 22 -2.87 -1.92 -12.77
CA SER A 22 -1.96 -1.66 -11.64
C SER A 22 -2.70 -1.59 -10.30
N LYS A 23 -3.84 -0.88 -10.26
CA LYS A 23 -4.68 -0.78 -9.06
C LYS A 23 -5.25 -2.14 -8.64
N ARG A 24 -5.69 -2.96 -9.60
CA ARG A 24 -6.24 -4.29 -9.29
C ARG A 24 -5.19 -5.22 -8.72
N LEU A 25 -3.98 -5.19 -9.28
CA LEU A 25 -2.85 -6.00 -8.82
C LEU A 25 -2.36 -5.57 -7.43
N ILE A 26 -2.15 -4.27 -7.20
CA ILE A 26 -1.65 -3.74 -5.91
C ILE A 26 -2.63 -4.01 -4.77
N HIS A 27 -3.92 -3.79 -5.01
CA HIS A 27 -4.94 -3.99 -3.99
C HIS A 27 -5.47 -5.43 -3.92
N VAL A 28 -4.95 -6.33 -4.76
CA VAL A 28 -5.37 -7.74 -4.83
C VAL A 28 -6.88 -7.87 -4.98
N VAL A 29 -7.47 -7.04 -5.85
CA VAL A 29 -8.92 -7.04 -6.16
C VAL A 29 -9.22 -7.63 -7.55
N SER A 30 -8.25 -8.31 -8.16
CA SER A 30 -8.47 -9.07 -9.39
C SER A 30 -9.37 -10.27 -9.11
N ALA A 31 -10.39 -10.46 -9.94
CA ALA A 31 -11.35 -11.56 -9.77
C ALA A 31 -10.77 -12.93 -10.12
N SER A 32 -9.83 -12.98 -11.08
CA SER A 32 -9.11 -14.19 -11.49
C SER A 32 -7.80 -13.80 -12.16
N ASP A 33 -6.70 -14.41 -11.73
CA ASP A 33 -5.38 -14.22 -12.34
C ASP A 33 -5.37 -14.80 -13.78
N GLU A 34 -6.12 -15.88 -14.03
CA GLU A 34 -6.28 -16.49 -15.34
C GLU A 34 -7.03 -15.57 -16.31
N ALA A 35 -8.06 -14.86 -15.84
CA ALA A 35 -8.81 -13.91 -16.66
C ALA A 35 -7.94 -12.73 -17.10
N GLU A 36 -7.11 -12.22 -16.19
CA GLU A 36 -6.17 -11.14 -16.50
C GLU A 36 -5.06 -11.63 -17.45
N ALA A 37 -4.49 -12.81 -17.21
CA ALA A 37 -3.51 -13.43 -18.10
C ALA A 37 -4.08 -13.67 -19.51
N SER A 38 -5.33 -14.16 -19.60
CA SER A 38 -6.05 -14.34 -20.87
C SER A 38 -6.26 -13.02 -21.60
N MET A 39 -6.62 -11.95 -20.88
CA MET A 39 -6.80 -10.62 -21.46
C MET A 39 -5.47 -10.08 -22.03
N ILE A 40 -4.37 -10.21 -21.30
CA ILE A 40 -3.04 -9.80 -21.78
C ILE A 40 -2.61 -10.63 -23.00
N ALA A 41 -2.86 -11.94 -23.00
CA ALA A 41 -2.55 -12.80 -24.15
C ALA A 41 -3.32 -12.35 -25.42
N LYS A 42 -4.61 -12.04 -25.28
CA LYS A 42 -5.45 -11.53 -26.38
C LYS A 42 -4.98 -10.16 -26.88
N LEU A 43 -4.53 -9.27 -26.00
CA LEU A 43 -3.94 -7.99 -26.38
C LEU A 43 -2.60 -8.19 -27.11
N LYS A 44 -1.80 -9.17 -26.69
CA LYS A 44 -0.53 -9.52 -27.34
C LYS A 44 -0.74 -10.05 -28.74
N GLU A 45 -1.76 -10.88 -28.95
CA GLU A 45 -2.14 -11.38 -30.28
C GLU A 45 -2.59 -10.22 -31.20
N ALA A 46 -3.34 -9.26 -30.67
CA ALA A 46 -3.89 -8.16 -31.47
C ALA A 46 -2.89 -7.02 -31.77
N CYS A 47 -1.95 -6.75 -30.87
CA CYS A 47 -1.06 -5.58 -30.92
C CYS A 47 0.44 -5.91 -30.84
N GLY A 48 0.81 -7.17 -30.65
CA GLY A 48 2.18 -7.61 -30.54
C GLY A 48 2.76 -7.56 -29.12
N PHE A 49 4.01 -8.01 -29.02
CA PHE A 49 4.73 -8.14 -27.76
C PHE A 49 5.03 -6.79 -27.10
N GLU A 50 5.56 -5.82 -27.85
CA GLU A 50 5.94 -4.50 -27.32
C GLU A 50 4.77 -3.78 -26.64
N TYR A 51 3.56 -3.93 -27.18
CA TYR A 51 2.34 -3.36 -26.62
C TYR A 51 1.99 -3.95 -25.24
N THR A 52 2.28 -5.22 -25.01
CA THR A 52 1.92 -5.91 -23.75
C THR A 52 3.08 -6.07 -22.78
N ASN A 53 4.31 -5.71 -23.17
CA ASN A 53 5.52 -5.88 -22.38
C ASN A 53 5.38 -5.34 -20.95
N LYS A 54 4.85 -4.12 -20.78
CA LYS A 54 4.61 -3.52 -19.45
C LYS A 54 3.63 -4.35 -18.62
N LEU A 55 2.50 -4.77 -19.19
CA LEU A 55 1.47 -5.55 -18.50
C LEU A 55 2.00 -6.92 -18.07
N GLN A 56 2.74 -7.58 -18.95
CA GLN A 56 3.38 -8.87 -18.65
C GLN A 56 4.41 -8.74 -17.54
N ARG A 57 5.21 -7.67 -17.56
CA ARG A 57 6.19 -7.41 -16.52
C ARG A 57 5.54 -7.12 -15.16
N MET A 58 4.44 -6.37 -15.13
CA MET A 58 3.67 -6.14 -13.91
C MET A 58 3.17 -7.45 -13.29
N PHE A 59 2.67 -8.39 -14.10
CA PHE A 59 2.27 -9.72 -13.61
C PHE A 59 3.43 -10.48 -12.98
N MET A 60 4.57 -10.51 -13.67
CA MET A 60 5.75 -11.22 -13.18
C MET A 60 6.29 -10.59 -11.89
N ASP A 61 6.32 -9.25 -11.80
CA ASP A 61 6.76 -8.56 -10.59
C ASP A 61 5.87 -8.93 -9.39
N VAL A 62 4.55 -9.04 -9.56
CA VAL A 62 3.63 -9.49 -8.50
C VAL A 62 3.96 -10.92 -8.06
N SER A 63 4.14 -11.85 -8.99
CA SER A 63 4.48 -13.25 -8.67
C SER A 63 5.82 -13.37 -7.94
N VAL A 64 6.85 -12.69 -8.43
CA VAL A 64 8.18 -12.68 -7.79
C VAL A 64 8.11 -12.07 -6.39
N SER A 65 7.31 -11.02 -6.20
CA SER A 65 7.15 -10.40 -4.89
C SER A 65 6.40 -11.28 -3.88
N LYS A 66 5.46 -12.12 -4.34
CA LYS A 66 4.81 -13.11 -3.46
C LYS A 66 5.85 -14.07 -2.90
N SER A 67 6.67 -14.68 -3.75
CA SER A 67 7.74 -15.59 -3.31
C SER A 67 8.80 -14.88 -2.46
N LEU A 68 9.11 -13.61 -2.74
CA LEU A 68 10.00 -12.82 -1.89
C LEU A 68 9.44 -12.63 -0.47
N THR A 69 8.13 -12.40 -0.35
CA THR A 69 7.45 -12.25 0.93
C THR A 69 7.44 -13.56 1.70
N GLU A 70 7.11 -14.68 1.05
CA GLU A 70 7.13 -16.02 1.65
C GLU A 70 8.52 -16.38 2.18
N ASN A 71 9.57 -16.15 1.39
CA ASN A 71 10.95 -16.38 1.81
C ASN A 71 11.36 -15.49 3.00
N PHE A 72 10.85 -14.25 3.05
CA PHE A 72 11.09 -13.36 4.18
C PHE A 72 10.39 -13.86 5.45
N GLU A 73 9.11 -14.21 5.35
CA GLU A 73 8.32 -14.76 6.47
C GLU A 73 8.98 -16.03 7.03
N GLU A 74 9.39 -16.96 6.17
CA GLU A 74 10.09 -18.19 6.56
C GLU A 74 11.42 -17.87 7.27
N LYS A 75 12.21 -16.93 6.71
CA LYS A 75 13.48 -16.53 7.32
C LYS A 75 13.28 -15.89 8.68
N MET A 76 12.25 -15.07 8.85
CA MET A 76 11.94 -14.42 10.13
C MET A 76 11.52 -15.45 11.17
N ALA A 77 10.65 -16.40 10.83
CA ALA A 77 10.22 -17.48 11.71
C ALA A 77 11.37 -18.40 12.19
N GLN A 78 12.45 -18.53 11.40
CA GLN A 78 13.63 -19.29 11.79
C GLN A 78 14.63 -18.53 12.67
N THR A 79 14.56 -17.20 12.68
CA THR A 79 15.61 -16.34 13.27
C THR A 79 15.16 -15.51 14.46
N HIS A 80 13.84 -15.44 14.68
CA HIS A 80 13.21 -14.63 15.73
C HIS A 80 12.15 -15.46 16.44
N ASP A 81 11.88 -15.09 17.69
CA ASP A 81 10.81 -15.73 18.46
C ASP A 81 9.44 -15.24 17.99
N GLU A 82 8.39 -16.04 18.18
CA GLU A 82 7.01 -15.71 17.78
C GLU A 82 6.52 -14.40 18.43
N SER A 83 6.95 -14.10 19.65
CA SER A 83 6.63 -12.86 20.35
C SER A 83 7.20 -11.60 19.68
N GLU A 84 8.21 -11.75 18.83
CA GLU A 84 8.83 -10.66 18.08
C GLU A 84 8.21 -10.48 16.69
N LEU A 85 7.23 -11.31 16.30
CA LEU A 85 6.56 -11.35 14.99
C LEU A 85 5.05 -11.10 15.13
N ASP A 86 4.68 -10.15 15.96
CA ASP A 86 3.29 -9.77 16.25
C ASP A 86 2.57 -9.08 15.07
N VAL A 87 3.32 -8.49 14.14
CA VAL A 87 2.80 -7.85 12.94
C VAL A 87 2.84 -8.77 11.72
N THR A 88 1.66 -9.13 11.20
CA THR A 88 1.54 -9.77 9.89
C THR A 88 1.98 -8.82 8.78
N PHE A 89 3.05 -9.16 8.06
CA PHE A 89 3.67 -8.29 7.07
C PHE A 89 3.67 -8.88 5.68
N ARG A 90 3.22 -8.11 4.69
CA ARG A 90 3.32 -8.46 3.27
C ARG A 90 3.87 -7.30 2.47
N VAL A 91 4.70 -7.61 1.49
CA VAL A 91 5.38 -6.58 0.68
C VAL A 91 5.22 -6.83 -0.82
N MET A 92 5.08 -5.74 -1.56
CA MET A 92 5.05 -5.75 -3.01
C MET A 92 6.23 -4.96 -3.58
N VAL A 93 7.29 -5.66 -3.99
CA VAL A 93 8.48 -5.06 -4.60
C VAL A 93 8.29 -5.00 -6.11
N LEU A 94 8.24 -3.79 -6.66
CA LEU A 94 7.84 -3.51 -8.04
C LEU A 94 8.94 -2.73 -8.80
N GLY A 95 9.06 -2.96 -10.11
CA GLY A 95 9.98 -2.21 -10.95
C GLY A 95 9.45 -0.82 -11.33
N ILE A 96 10.17 0.25 -10.97
CA ILE A 96 9.75 1.65 -11.18
C ILE A 96 9.29 1.93 -12.63
N ASN A 97 9.95 1.38 -13.63
CA ASN A 97 9.71 1.71 -15.04
C ASN A 97 8.46 1.04 -15.67
N PHE A 98 7.89 0.04 -14.99
CA PHE A 98 6.78 -0.75 -15.54
C PHE A 98 5.43 -0.40 -14.91
N TRP A 99 5.46 0.28 -13.77
CA TRP A 99 4.27 0.60 -12.99
C TRP A 99 3.97 2.10 -13.07
N PRO A 100 2.71 2.50 -13.29
CA PRO A 100 2.31 3.90 -13.31
C PRO A 100 2.13 4.43 -11.87
N LEU A 101 3.16 4.27 -11.04
CA LEU A 101 3.17 4.67 -9.64
C LEU A 101 4.08 5.86 -9.46
N THR A 102 3.61 6.81 -8.66
CA THR A 102 4.37 8.01 -8.31
C THR A 102 4.78 7.91 -6.86
N ALA A 103 6.08 8.02 -6.61
CA ALA A 103 6.59 8.12 -5.24
C ALA A 103 6.11 9.45 -4.62
N PRO A 104 5.53 9.42 -3.41
CA PRO A 104 5.19 10.66 -2.72
C PRO A 104 6.47 11.45 -2.39
N THR A 105 6.36 12.78 -2.45
CA THR A 105 7.44 13.72 -2.05
C THR A 105 7.47 13.97 -0.55
N ASP A 106 6.36 13.66 0.11
CA ASP A 106 6.16 13.97 1.51
C ASP A 106 6.97 13.02 2.39
N LYS A 107 7.37 13.55 3.55
CA LYS A 107 7.96 12.72 4.60
C LYS A 107 6.86 11.81 5.17
N PHE A 108 7.28 10.69 5.72
CA PHE A 108 6.39 9.80 6.47
C PHE A 108 7.18 9.26 7.65
N VAL A 109 6.72 9.61 8.85
CA VAL A 109 7.27 9.06 10.09
C VAL A 109 6.66 7.68 10.28
N ILE A 110 7.52 6.66 10.27
CA ILE A 110 7.11 5.27 10.38
C ILE A 110 6.67 5.02 11.83
N PRO A 111 5.43 4.54 12.08
CA PRO A 111 4.99 4.19 13.42
C PRO A 111 5.89 3.18 14.12
N LYS A 112 6.06 3.35 15.44
CA LYS A 112 6.96 2.54 16.28
C LYS A 112 6.64 1.05 16.18
N ASP A 113 5.36 0.69 16.10
CA ASP A 113 4.89 -0.70 16.07
C ASP A 113 5.35 -1.45 14.80
N ILE A 114 5.45 -0.76 13.66
CA ILE A 114 5.87 -1.39 12.39
C ILE A 114 7.33 -1.14 12.04
N LEU A 115 8.01 -0.26 12.78
CA LEU A 115 9.40 0.12 12.53
C LEU A 115 10.36 -1.09 12.59
N PRO A 116 10.29 -2.00 13.58
CA PRO A 116 11.16 -3.18 13.60
C PRO A 116 11.01 -4.04 12.35
N THR A 117 9.77 -4.28 11.91
CA THR A 117 9.46 -5.05 10.70
C THR A 117 9.99 -4.36 9.45
N TYR A 118 9.83 -3.04 9.35
CA TYR A 118 10.40 -2.24 8.27
C TYR A 118 11.93 -2.38 8.18
N GLU A 119 12.62 -2.27 9.31
CA GLU A 119 14.09 -2.37 9.38
C GLU A 119 14.57 -3.77 9.03
N ARG A 120 13.90 -4.81 9.55
CA ARG A 120 14.18 -6.21 9.23
C ARG A 120 14.06 -6.47 7.74
N PHE A 121 12.96 -6.04 7.11
CA PHE A 121 12.78 -6.21 5.68
C PHE A 121 13.81 -5.43 4.86
N THR A 122 14.10 -4.18 5.24
CA THR A 122 15.10 -3.35 4.55
C THR A 122 16.49 -3.99 4.60
N ARG A 123 16.88 -4.54 5.74
CA ARG A 123 18.14 -5.29 5.91
C ARG A 123 18.15 -6.58 5.09
N TYR A 124 17.09 -7.37 5.18
CA TYR A 124 16.93 -8.61 4.41
C TYR A 124 17.07 -8.36 2.91
N TYR A 125 16.32 -7.39 2.38
CA TYR A 125 16.36 -7.03 0.97
C TYR A 125 17.74 -6.56 0.52
N GLY A 126 18.42 -5.74 1.34
CA GLY A 126 19.76 -5.25 1.04
C GLY A 126 20.82 -6.36 0.96
N GLN A 127 20.66 -7.45 1.73
CA GLN A 127 21.57 -8.60 1.68
C GLN A 127 21.42 -9.41 0.39
N ILE A 128 20.17 -9.67 -0.02
CA ILE A 128 19.88 -10.50 -1.21
C ILE A 128 19.99 -9.72 -2.53
N HIS A 129 19.85 -8.40 -2.49
CA HIS A 129 19.85 -7.53 -3.67
C HIS A 129 20.79 -6.34 -3.50
N GLN A 130 22.09 -6.63 -3.51
CA GLN A 130 23.15 -5.62 -3.39
C GLN A 130 23.04 -4.57 -4.50
N GLY A 131 23.22 -3.31 -4.12
CA GLY A 131 23.17 -2.16 -5.03
C GLY A 131 21.75 -1.68 -5.40
N ARG A 132 20.68 -2.30 -4.87
CA ARG A 132 19.31 -1.81 -5.05
C ARG A 132 18.85 -1.00 -3.84
N LYS A 133 18.13 0.11 -4.09
CA LYS A 133 17.50 0.94 -3.05
C LYS A 133 15.99 0.81 -3.15
N LEU A 134 15.33 0.53 -2.03
CA LEU A 134 13.88 0.52 -1.92
C LEU A 134 13.35 1.94 -1.74
N THR A 135 12.24 2.24 -2.44
CA THR A 135 11.43 3.44 -2.20
C THR A 135 10.05 2.95 -1.79
N TRP A 136 9.62 3.34 -0.59
CA TRP A 136 8.35 2.89 -0.02
C TRP A 136 7.23 3.82 -0.46
N LEU A 137 6.14 3.25 -0.97
CA LEU A 137 4.96 4.02 -1.39
C LEU A 137 3.80 3.83 -0.41
N TRP A 138 3.89 4.51 0.73
CA TRP A 138 2.91 4.41 1.83
C TRP A 138 1.48 4.77 1.43
N ASN A 139 1.32 5.64 0.41
CA ASN A 139 0.02 6.02 -0.14
C ASN A 139 -0.73 4.87 -0.83
N TYR A 140 -0.04 3.78 -1.21
CA TYR A 140 -0.67 2.57 -1.77
C TYR A 140 -0.76 1.42 -0.76
N SER A 141 -0.16 1.59 0.42
CA SER A 141 -0.17 0.58 1.48
C SER A 141 -1.51 0.52 2.20
N LYS A 142 -1.89 -0.71 2.59
CA LYS A 142 -3.12 -1.04 3.31
C LYS A 142 -2.73 -1.74 4.61
N ASN A 143 -3.41 -1.39 5.69
CA ASN A 143 -3.16 -1.92 7.03
C ASN A 143 -4.49 -2.32 7.68
N GLU A 144 -4.41 -3.21 8.65
CA GLU A 144 -5.53 -3.67 9.45
C GLU A 144 -5.19 -3.44 10.93
N LEU A 145 -5.99 -2.61 11.60
CA LEU A 145 -5.83 -2.30 13.02
C LEU A 145 -6.97 -2.92 13.81
N ARG A 146 -6.65 -3.60 14.91
CA ARG A 146 -7.67 -4.12 15.82
C ARG A 146 -7.93 -3.11 16.94
N THR A 147 -9.19 -2.74 17.14
CA THR A 147 -9.57 -1.86 18.24
C THR A 147 -9.58 -2.63 19.56
N ASN A 148 -9.04 -2.00 20.61
CA ASN A 148 -9.05 -2.54 21.98
C ASN A 148 -9.75 -1.62 22.99
N TYR A 149 -10.09 -0.39 22.61
CA TYR A 149 -10.74 0.59 23.48
C TYR A 149 -12.27 0.50 23.48
N LEU A 150 -12.85 -0.12 22.44
CA LEU A 150 -14.28 -0.33 22.30
C LEU A 150 -14.72 -1.63 22.99
N LYS A 151 -15.99 -1.66 23.44
CA LYS A 151 -16.61 -2.87 24.00
C LYS A 151 -16.56 -4.05 23.03
N GLU A 152 -16.84 -3.78 21.75
CA GLU A 152 -16.74 -4.75 20.66
C GLU A 152 -15.41 -4.56 19.92
N LYS A 153 -14.76 -5.68 19.57
CA LYS A 153 -13.50 -5.63 18.82
C LYS A 153 -13.78 -5.48 17.33
N TYR A 154 -13.39 -4.36 16.76
CA TYR A 154 -13.47 -4.09 15.33
C TYR A 154 -12.09 -4.22 14.68
N ILE A 155 -12.09 -4.54 13.39
CA ILE A 155 -10.89 -4.49 12.55
C ILE A 155 -11.05 -3.34 11.56
N LEU A 156 -10.25 -2.31 11.74
CA LEU A 156 -10.20 -1.13 10.89
C LEU A 156 -9.25 -1.41 9.73
N THR A 157 -9.81 -1.56 8.54
CA THR A 157 -9.02 -1.53 7.30
C THR A 157 -8.73 -0.09 6.91
N CYS A 158 -7.46 0.32 6.91
CA CYS A 158 -7.07 1.70 6.69
C CYS A 158 -5.80 1.85 5.83
N SER A 159 -5.55 3.06 5.32
CA SER A 159 -4.29 3.39 4.64
C SER A 159 -3.15 3.58 5.66
N SER A 160 -1.89 3.58 5.21
CA SER A 160 -0.76 3.84 6.14
C SER A 160 -0.79 5.23 6.74
N TYR A 161 -1.36 6.21 6.05
CA TYR A 161 -1.55 7.56 6.57
C TYR A 161 -2.60 7.60 7.68
N GLN A 162 -3.71 6.89 7.49
CA GLN A 162 -4.72 6.75 8.54
C GLN A 162 -4.16 5.99 9.76
N MET A 163 -3.42 4.90 9.52
CA MET A 163 -2.76 4.16 10.61
C MET A 163 -1.82 5.06 11.40
N ALA A 164 -0.96 5.84 10.73
CA ALA A 164 0.01 6.71 11.39
C ALA A 164 -0.66 7.74 12.33
N VAL A 165 -1.85 8.23 11.96
CA VAL A 165 -2.69 9.09 12.81
C VAL A 165 -3.29 8.28 13.96
N LEU A 166 -3.95 7.16 13.67
CA LEU A 166 -4.69 6.38 14.67
C LEU A 166 -3.81 5.85 15.79
N VAL A 167 -2.58 5.44 15.50
CA VAL A 167 -1.67 4.94 16.54
C VAL A 167 -1.22 6.02 17.53
N GLN A 168 -1.30 7.31 17.18
CA GLN A 168 -0.98 8.39 18.13
C GLN A 168 -1.97 8.42 19.29
N TYR A 169 -3.20 7.95 19.05
CA TYR A 169 -4.25 7.91 20.06
C TYR A 169 -4.13 6.74 21.04
N ASN A 170 -3.08 5.91 20.92
CA ASN A 170 -2.76 4.93 21.96
C ASN A 170 -2.18 5.60 23.22
N ASP A 171 -1.55 6.77 23.06
CA ASP A 171 -0.90 7.53 24.14
C ASP A 171 -1.64 8.82 24.49
N HIS A 172 -2.60 9.24 23.66
CA HIS A 172 -3.27 10.54 23.72
C HIS A 172 -4.77 10.41 23.40
N ASP A 173 -5.64 11.11 24.14
CA ASP A 173 -7.07 11.13 23.83
C ASP A 173 -7.46 12.28 22.87
N THR A 174 -6.64 13.34 22.84
CA THR A 174 -6.89 14.59 22.11
C THR A 174 -5.60 15.07 21.47
N LEU A 175 -5.64 15.43 20.19
CA LEU A 175 -4.49 15.94 19.44
C LEU A 175 -4.89 17.09 18.52
N SER A 176 -4.03 18.11 18.44
CA SER A 176 -4.16 19.20 17.48
C SER A 176 -3.62 18.82 16.09
N LEU A 177 -4.02 19.58 15.07
CA LEU A 177 -3.52 19.40 13.70
C LEU A 177 -2.00 19.53 13.62
N ASP A 178 -1.40 20.47 14.35
CA ASP A 178 0.04 20.71 14.32
C ASP A 178 0.83 19.58 15.00
N GLU A 179 0.32 19.03 16.10
CA GLU A 179 0.91 17.84 16.74
C GLU A 179 0.87 16.63 15.81
N LEU A 180 -0.25 16.43 15.11
CA LEU A 180 -0.40 15.34 14.13
C LEU A 180 0.51 15.53 12.91
N LEU A 181 0.74 16.77 12.47
CA LEU A 181 1.70 17.09 11.41
C LEU A 181 3.12 16.67 11.80
N GLU A 182 3.55 17.04 13.00
CA GLU A 182 4.88 16.71 13.50
C GLU A 182 5.04 15.19 13.71
N ALA A 183 4.05 14.55 14.35
CA ALA A 183 4.11 13.14 14.70
C ALA A 183 4.10 12.21 13.47
N THR A 184 3.38 12.58 12.41
CA THR A 184 3.22 11.74 11.21
C THR A 184 4.13 12.14 10.06
N GLY A 185 4.57 13.40 10.00
CA GLY A 185 5.36 13.96 8.90
C GLY A 185 4.60 14.12 7.57
N ILE A 186 3.29 13.83 7.55
CA ILE A 186 2.42 13.91 6.37
C ILE A 186 2.18 15.38 6.03
N SER A 187 2.05 15.71 4.74
CA SER A 187 1.70 17.07 4.30
C SER A 187 0.32 17.50 4.80
N LYS A 188 0.17 18.80 5.09
CA LYS A 188 -1.08 19.37 5.63
C LYS A 188 -2.28 19.10 4.73
N GLU A 189 -2.10 19.17 3.42
CA GLU A 189 -3.14 18.91 2.44
C GLU A 189 -3.67 17.47 2.52
N ILE A 190 -2.79 16.49 2.68
CA ILE A 190 -3.17 15.08 2.80
C ILE A 190 -3.72 14.80 4.20
N LEU A 191 -3.09 15.33 5.25
CA LEU A 191 -3.50 15.08 6.63
C LEU A 191 -4.93 15.55 6.89
N VAL A 192 -5.32 16.74 6.41
CA VAL A 192 -6.69 17.24 6.53
C VAL A 192 -7.70 16.31 5.83
N GLN A 193 -7.35 15.72 4.69
CA GLN A 193 -8.20 14.74 4.01
C GLN A 193 -8.33 13.44 4.81
N VAL A 194 -7.21 12.97 5.37
CA VAL A 194 -7.17 11.77 6.23
C VAL A 194 -8.07 11.97 7.45
N LEU A 195 -7.92 13.10 8.15
CA LEU A 195 -8.72 13.45 9.32
C LEU A 195 -10.21 13.61 8.97
N GLY A 196 -10.53 14.24 7.85
CA GLY A 196 -11.91 14.36 7.37
C GLY A 196 -12.60 13.01 7.15
N VAL A 197 -11.86 11.99 6.67
CA VAL A 197 -12.39 10.62 6.54
C VAL A 197 -12.60 9.95 7.91
N LEU A 198 -11.67 10.11 8.84
CA LEU A 198 -11.77 9.54 10.20
C LEU A 198 -12.90 10.18 11.02
N VAL A 199 -13.10 11.50 10.90
CA VAL A 199 -14.22 12.23 11.50
C VAL A 199 -15.54 11.78 10.89
N LYS A 200 -15.62 11.66 9.56
CA LYS A 200 -16.82 11.15 8.88
C LYS A 200 -17.17 9.72 9.29
N ALA A 201 -16.16 8.89 9.58
CA ALA A 201 -16.33 7.54 10.10
C ALA A 201 -16.69 7.50 11.60
N ARG A 202 -16.73 8.65 12.28
CA ARG A 202 -16.94 8.79 13.73
C ARG A 202 -15.90 8.01 14.55
N ILE A 203 -14.68 7.91 14.04
CA ILE A 203 -13.55 7.41 14.84
C ILE A 203 -12.93 8.57 15.62
N LEU A 204 -12.88 9.75 14.99
CA LEU A 204 -12.47 10.99 15.63
C LEU A 204 -13.64 11.97 15.71
N ILE A 205 -13.59 12.86 16.69
CA ILE A 205 -14.50 13.99 16.87
C ILE A 205 -13.70 15.28 16.64
N ASN A 206 -14.30 16.26 16.00
CA ASN A 206 -13.73 17.60 15.82
C ASN A 206 -14.80 18.61 16.24
N GLU A 207 -14.85 18.89 17.55
CA GLU A 207 -15.75 19.90 18.14
C GLU A 207 -15.11 21.29 18.14
N GLU A 208 -13.80 21.34 18.38
CA GLU A 208 -13.00 22.57 18.31
C GLU A 208 -12.18 22.65 17.01
N PRO A 209 -11.96 23.86 16.46
CA PRO A 209 -11.13 24.04 15.27
C PRO A 209 -9.73 23.47 15.46
N ASP A 210 -9.25 22.72 14.47
CA ASP A 210 -7.92 22.10 14.45
C ASP A 210 -7.59 21.16 15.64
N GLN A 211 -8.61 20.72 16.40
CA GLN A 211 -8.47 19.75 17.47
C GLN A 211 -9.27 18.48 17.16
N TYR A 212 -8.69 17.32 17.45
CA TYR A 212 -9.26 16.03 17.11
C TYR A 212 -9.19 15.09 18.31
N ASP A 213 -10.37 14.72 18.82
CA ASP A 213 -10.54 13.82 19.94
C ASP A 213 -10.83 12.39 19.45
N LEU A 214 -10.34 11.38 20.18
CA LEU A 214 -10.75 10.00 19.95
C LEU A 214 -12.21 9.84 20.37
N ASN A 215 -13.05 9.28 19.49
CA ASN A 215 -14.42 8.94 19.84
C ASN A 215 -14.43 7.62 20.65
N PRO A 216 -14.88 7.63 21.92
CA PRO A 216 -14.88 6.45 22.80
C PRO A 216 -15.90 5.35 22.42
#